data_AF-A0A1F5DGW0-F1
#
_entry.id   AF-A0A1F5DGW0-F1
#
_cell.length_a   1.000
_cell.length_b   1.000
_cell.length_c   1.000
_cell.angle_alpha   90.00
_cell.angle_beta   90.00
_cell.angle_gamma   90.00
#
_symmetry.space_group_name_H-M   'P 1'
#
loop_
_entity.id
_entity.type
_entity.pdbx_description
1 polymer ?
#
loop_
_entity_poly.entity_id
_entity_poly.type
_entity_poly.pdbx_seq_one_letter_code
_entity_poly.pdbx_strand_id
1 'polypeptide(L)'
;MPKPAKEVFISVELGAYVSSLEINHKHRRWINEMAENLLQNILVGERIKQSQIPRHYIEKYNVSNLYRYAHSEGYRSTYTLTEFSEYGVCPVILDLISHKEYNRIFRYV
;
A
#
# COMPACT_ATOMS: atom_id res chain seq x y z
N MET A 1 12.39 9.32 14.06
CA MET A 1 12.09 8.18 14.94
C MET A 1 11.14 7.24 14.20
N PRO A 2 11.35 5.92 14.24
CA PRO A 2 10.41 4.95 13.68
C PRO A 2 9.04 5.09 14.37
N LYS A 3 7.97 4.89 13.60
CA LYS A 3 6.59 4.94 14.08
C LYS A 3 5.96 3.55 13.94
N PRO A 4 6.11 2.66 14.93
CA PRO A 4 5.62 1.29 14.80
C PRO A 4 4.09 1.24 14.74
N ALA A 5 3.56 0.27 14.00
CA ALA A 5 2.15 -0.07 13.99
C ALA A 5 1.89 -1.32 14.82
N LYS A 6 0.68 -1.43 15.38
CA LYS A 6 0.21 -2.66 16.02
C LYS A 6 -0.17 -3.74 15.01
N GLU A 7 -0.66 -3.33 13.84
CA GLU A 7 -1.15 -4.24 12.80
C GLU A 7 -1.02 -3.59 11.42
N VAL A 8 -0.94 -4.41 10.37
CA VAL A 8 -1.00 -4.00 8.96
C VAL A 8 -2.15 -4.71 8.28
N PHE A 9 -3.04 -3.95 7.67
CA PHE A 9 -4.15 -4.48 6.90
C PHE A 9 -3.84 -4.47 5.41
N ILE A 10 -4.56 -5.29 4.65
CA ILE A 10 -4.55 -5.28 3.19
C ILE A 10 -5.98 -5.15 2.67
N SER A 11 -6.16 -4.51 1.51
CA SER A 11 -7.46 -4.44 0.86
C SER A 11 -7.98 -5.83 0.53
N VAL A 12 -9.30 -5.98 0.45
CA VAL A 12 -9.95 -7.26 0.14
C VAL A 12 -9.46 -7.79 -1.21
N GLU A 13 -9.31 -6.92 -2.21
CA GLU A 13 -8.87 -7.33 -3.55
C GLU A 13 -7.40 -7.73 -3.58
N LEU A 14 -6.52 -6.99 -2.89
CA LEU A 14 -5.11 -7.36 -2.79
C LEU A 14 -4.95 -8.67 -2.01
N GLY A 15 -5.71 -8.86 -0.95
CA GLY A 15 -5.72 -10.10 -0.17
C GLY A 15 -6.18 -11.30 -0.98
N ALA A 16 -7.26 -11.15 -1.76
CA ALA A 16 -7.72 -12.20 -2.67
C ALA A 16 -6.67 -12.52 -3.75
N TYR A 17 -6.06 -11.48 -4.34
CA TYR A 17 -4.97 -11.64 -5.30
C TYR A 17 -3.78 -12.40 -4.70
N VAL A 18 -3.25 -11.94 -3.56
CA VAL A 18 -2.07 -12.55 -2.92
C VAL A 18 -2.35 -13.99 -2.47
N SER A 19 -3.55 -14.25 -1.97
CA SER A 19 -3.96 -15.60 -1.55
C SER A 19 -4.10 -16.58 -2.71
N SER A 20 -4.38 -16.09 -3.92
CA SER A 20 -4.45 -16.92 -5.14
C SER A 20 -3.08 -17.34 -5.69
N LEU A 21 -2.00 -16.70 -5.21
CA LEU A 21 -0.64 -16.96 -5.66
C LEU A 21 0.03 -18.08 -4.85
N GLU A 22 0.93 -18.80 -5.53
CA GLU A 22 1.82 -19.76 -4.87
C GLU A 22 2.62 -19.12 -3.73
N ILE A 23 2.98 -19.93 -2.72
CA ILE A 23 3.67 -19.46 -1.51
C ILE A 23 4.98 -18.72 -1.81
N ASN A 24 5.72 -19.16 -2.83
CA ASN A 24 7.00 -18.59 -3.23
C ASN A 24 6.88 -17.51 -4.32
N HIS A 25 5.66 -17.14 -4.72
CA HIS A 25 5.47 -16.14 -5.75
C HIS A 25 6.01 -14.78 -5.28
N LYS A 26 6.79 -14.12 -6.13
CA LYS A 26 7.48 -12.85 -5.81
C LYS A 26 6.56 -11.76 -5.25
N HIS A 27 5.36 -11.61 -5.80
CA HIS A 27 4.40 -10.60 -5.31
C HIS A 27 3.92 -10.88 -3.89
N ARG A 28 3.73 -12.15 -3.53
CA ARG A 28 3.34 -12.54 -2.17
C ARG A 28 4.47 -12.22 -1.19
N ARG A 29 5.70 -12.53 -1.57
CA ARG A 29 6.89 -12.15 -0.80
C ARG A 29 7.00 -10.64 -0.62
N TRP A 30 6.87 -9.85 -1.68
CA TRP A 30 6.96 -8.39 -1.62
C TRP A 30 5.91 -7.76 -0.70
N ILE A 31 4.68 -8.26 -0.72
CA ILE A 31 3.63 -7.78 0.19
C ILE A 31 3.94 -8.15 1.65
N ASN A 32 4.43 -9.36 1.91
CA ASN A 32 4.83 -9.76 3.25
C ASN A 32 6.01 -8.92 3.76
N GLU A 33 7.06 -8.75 2.95
CA GLU A 33 8.23 -7.92 3.26
C GLU A 33 7.81 -6.45 3.53
N MET A 34 6.89 -5.91 2.73
CA MET A 34 6.33 -4.57 2.96
C MET A 34 5.53 -4.48 4.26
N ALA A 35 4.71 -5.49 4.58
CA ALA A 35 3.95 -5.53 5.83
C ALA A 35 4.88 -5.55 7.06
N GLU A 36 5.96 -6.35 7.02
CA GLU A 36 6.99 -6.38 8.07
C GLU A 36 7.64 -5.00 8.26
N ASN A 37 7.98 -4.32 7.16
CA ASN A 37 8.55 -2.96 7.23
C ASN A 37 7.56 -1.94 7.79
N LEU A 38 6.28 -2.06 7.45
CA LEU A 38 5.21 -1.18 7.93
C LEU A 38 4.90 -1.38 9.42
N LEU A 39 5.04 -2.60 9.95
CA LEU A 39 4.97 -2.86 11.39
C LEU A 39 6.05 -2.08 12.15
N GLN A 40 7.25 -1.97 11.60
CA GLN A 40 8.36 -1.24 12.22
C GLN A 40 8.22 0.28 12.07
N ASN A 41 7.74 0.74 10.92
CA ASN A 41 7.57 2.16 10.65
C ASN A 41 6.47 2.43 9.60
N ILE A 42 5.34 2.99 10.03
CA ILE A 42 4.20 3.31 9.15
C ILE A 42 4.49 4.38 8.10
N LEU A 43 5.64 5.07 8.18
CA LEU A 43 6.05 6.14 7.25
C LEU A 43 7.08 5.66 6.22
N VAL A 44 7.26 4.35 6.03
CA VAL A 44 8.15 3.84 4.97
C VAL A 44 7.62 4.13 3.58
N GLY A 45 8.52 4.47 2.65
CA GLY A 45 8.16 4.90 1.30
C GLY A 45 7.95 6.41 1.23
N GLU A 46 7.14 6.84 0.26
CA GLU A 46 6.97 8.24 -0.10
C GLU A 46 5.52 8.68 0.06
N ARG A 47 5.30 9.76 0.81
CA ARG A 47 3.97 10.36 0.93
C ARG A 47 3.59 11.06 -0.38
N ILE A 48 2.40 10.75 -0.89
CA ILE A 48 1.81 11.43 -2.05
C ILE A 48 1.15 12.72 -1.56
N LYS A 49 1.41 13.83 -2.27
CA LYS A 49 0.78 15.12 -1.95
C LYS A 49 -0.74 15.02 -2.13
N GLN A 50 -1.51 15.68 -1.28
CA GLN A 50 -2.97 15.63 -1.31
C GLN A 50 -3.55 15.91 -2.71
N SER A 51 -3.02 16.94 -3.37
CA SER A 51 -3.45 17.35 -4.71
C SER A 51 -3.08 16.34 -5.82
N GLN A 52 -2.23 15.36 -5.53
CA GLN A 52 -1.79 14.33 -6.46
C GLN A 52 -2.46 12.97 -6.19
N ILE A 53 -3.31 12.85 -5.16
CA ILE A 53 -4.03 11.61 -4.89
C ILE A 53 -5.05 11.37 -6.01
N PRO A 54 -4.93 10.26 -6.77
CA PRO A 54 -5.87 9.97 -7.84
C PRO A 54 -7.29 9.77 -7.30
N ARG A 55 -8.29 10.32 -8.01
CA ARG A 55 -9.72 10.18 -7.67
C ARG A 55 -10.15 8.72 -7.48
N HIS A 56 -9.55 7.81 -8.24
CA HIS A 56 -9.75 6.36 -8.10
C HIS A 56 -9.62 5.87 -6.65
N TYR A 57 -8.55 6.27 -5.93
CA TYR A 57 -8.34 5.82 -4.55
C TYR A 57 -9.32 6.48 -3.58
N ILE A 58 -9.64 7.75 -3.79
CA ILE A 58 -10.61 8.48 -2.97
C ILE A 58 -11.99 7.83 -3.09
N GLU A 59 -12.45 7.57 -4.31
CA GLU A 59 -13.79 7.00 -4.52
C GLU A 59 -13.89 5.55 -4.08
N LYS A 60 -12.84 4.75 -4.33
CA LYS A 60 -12.86 3.32 -4.05
C LYS A 60 -12.62 3.00 -2.58
N TYR A 61 -11.70 3.71 -1.94
CA TYR A 61 -11.21 3.39 -0.59
C TYR A 61 -11.51 4.49 0.44
N ASN A 62 -12.15 5.59 0.04
CA ASN A 62 -12.45 6.74 0.88
C ASN A 62 -11.21 7.29 1.63
N VAL A 63 -10.06 7.30 0.95
CA VAL A 63 -8.80 7.71 1.57
C VAL A 63 -8.59 9.21 1.55
N SER A 64 -8.05 9.72 2.65
CA SER A 64 -7.63 11.11 2.80
C SER A 64 -6.11 11.30 2.72
N ASN A 65 -5.35 10.21 2.72
CA ASN A 65 -3.90 10.21 2.61
C ASN A 65 -3.44 8.99 1.78
N LEU A 66 -2.28 9.09 1.13
CA LEU A 66 -1.74 8.01 0.32
C LEU A 66 -0.22 8.03 0.34
N TYR A 67 0.36 6.85 0.34
CA TYR A 67 1.80 6.62 0.30
C TYR A 67 2.11 5.65 -0.82
N ARG A 68 3.34 5.75 -1.34
CA ARG A 68 3.89 4.90 -2.38
C ARG A 68 5.07 4.13 -1.81
N TYR A 69 5.03 2.82 -1.97
CA TYR A 69 6.13 1.92 -1.62
C TYR A 69 6.69 1.29 -2.90
N ALA A 70 7.99 1.42 -3.12
CA ALA A 70 8.66 0.86 -4.29
C ALA A 70 9.06 -0.59 -4.03
N HIS A 71 8.71 -1.46 -4.97
CA HIS A 71 9.13 -2.85 -5.02
C HIS A 71 10.14 -3.07 -6.15
N SER A 72 10.71 -4.26 -6.19
CA SER A 72 11.56 -4.71 -7.30
C SER A 72 10.82 -4.72 -8.64
N GLU A 73 11.59 -4.76 -9.73
CA GLU A 73 11.06 -4.86 -11.11
C GLU A 73 10.10 -3.73 -11.52
N GLY A 74 10.20 -2.57 -10.86
CA GLY A 74 9.37 -1.42 -11.15
C GLY A 74 7.92 -1.56 -10.69
N TYR A 75 7.62 -2.50 -9.79
CA TYR A 75 6.32 -2.56 -9.11
C TYR A 75 6.25 -1.55 -7.98
N ARG A 76 5.03 -1.13 -7.67
CA ARG A 76 4.71 -0.20 -6.58
C ARG A 76 3.46 -0.65 -5.88
N SER A 77 3.44 -0.53 -4.57
CA SER A 77 2.22 -0.60 -3.78
C SER A 77 1.83 0.80 -3.35
N THR A 78 0.53 1.06 -3.31
CA THR A 78 -0.02 2.19 -2.57
C THR A 78 -0.63 1.73 -1.25
N TYR A 79 -0.50 2.57 -0.22
CA TYR A 79 -1.10 2.30 1.08
C TYR A 79 -1.60 3.61 1.72
N THR A 80 -2.57 3.50 2.62
CA THR A 80 -3.10 4.61 3.42
C THR A 80 -2.87 4.34 4.91
N LEU A 81 -2.85 5.37 5.72
CA LEU A 81 -2.93 5.27 7.17
C LEU A 81 -4.37 5.51 7.61
N THR A 82 -4.90 4.59 8.43
CA THR A 82 -6.28 4.62 8.93
C THR A 82 -6.25 4.36 10.43
N GLU A 83 -7.11 5.08 11.17
CA GLU A 83 -7.29 4.84 12.61
C GLU A 83 -8.34 3.75 12.83
N PHE A 84 -7.98 2.77 13.65
CA PHE A 84 -8.87 1.69 14.10
C PHE A 84 -9.01 1.76 15.62
N SER A 85 -10.22 1.51 16.13
CA SER A 85 -10.55 1.65 17.56
C SER A 85 -9.62 0.87 18.50
N GLU A 86 -9.23 -0.35 18.12
CA GLU A 86 -8.41 -1.23 18.96
C GLU A 86 -6.91 -1.12 18.66
N TYR A 87 -6.57 -0.82 17.40
CA TYR A 87 -5.20 -0.90 16.89
C TYR A 87 -4.51 0.47 16.79
N GLY A 88 -5.26 1.57 16.89
CA GLY A 88 -4.77 2.92 16.63
C GLY A 88 -4.51 3.15 15.15
N VAL A 89 -3.52 3.97 14.81
CA VAL A 89 -3.17 4.24 13.41
C VAL A 89 -2.44 3.04 12.81
N CYS A 90 -3.05 2.42 11.79
CA CYS A 90 -2.50 1.29 11.07
C CYS A 90 -2.44 1.56 9.56
N PRO A 91 -1.41 1.05 8.88
CA PRO A 91 -1.36 1.08 7.43
C PRO A 91 -2.30 0.02 6.82
N VAL A 92 -2.91 0.39 5.70
CA VAL A 92 -3.73 -0.48 4.85
C VAL A 92 -3.14 -0.51 3.46
N ILE A 93 -2.57 -1.64 3.04
CA ILE A 93 -1.99 -1.81 1.70
C ILE A 93 -3.13 -2.01 0.69
N LEU A 94 -3.22 -1.13 -0.30
CA LEU A 94 -4.38 -1.08 -1.20
C LEU A 94 -4.16 -1.92 -2.46
N ASP A 95 -2.97 -1.88 -3.03
CA ASP A 95 -2.67 -2.56 -4.30
C ASP A 95 -1.18 -2.92 -4.47
N LEU A 96 -0.91 -3.63 -5.57
CA LEU A 96 0.42 -3.88 -6.12
C LEU A 96 0.32 -3.77 -7.64
N ILE A 97 0.94 -2.74 -8.20
CA ILE A 97 0.80 -2.42 -9.63
C ILE A 97 2.16 -2.18 -10.29
N SER A 98 2.24 -2.48 -11.58
CA SER A 98 3.44 -2.21 -12.39
C SER A 98 3.65 -0.70 -12.59
N HIS A 99 4.87 -0.29 -12.98
CA HIS A 99 5.17 1.09 -13.37
C HIS A 99 4.19 1.65 -14.42
N LYS A 100 3.84 0.83 -15.43
CA LYS A 100 2.93 1.25 -16.51
C LYS A 100 1.53 1.55 -15.96
N GLU A 101 1.02 0.67 -15.10
CA GLU A 101 -0.29 0.83 -14.50
C GLU A 101 -0.32 2.01 -13.52
N TYR A 102 0.75 2.16 -12.73
CA TYR A 102 0.94 3.30 -11.85
C TYR A 102 0.89 4.63 -12.61
N ASN A 103 1.63 4.77 -13.71
CA ASN A 103 1.62 5.99 -14.53
C ASN A 103 0.23 6.28 -15.10
N ARG A 104 -0.51 5.24 -15.52
CA ARG A 104 -1.89 5.37 -16.01
C ARG A 104 -2.82 5.92 -14.93
N ILE A 105 -2.80 5.35 -13.73
CA ILE A 105 -3.67 5.76 -12.61
C ILE A 105 -3.33 7.17 -12.14
N PHE A 106 -2.04 7.48 -12.02
CA PHE A 106 -1.57 8.77 -11.54
C PHE A 106 -1.50 9.85 -12.63
N ARG A 107 -1.84 9.51 -13.87
CA ARG A 107 -1.78 10.40 -15.05
C ARG A 107 -0.39 11.03 -15.25
N TYR A 108 0.65 10.26 -14.94
CA TYR A 108 2.01 10.63 -15.30
C TYR A 108 2.24 10.28 -16.77
N VAL A 109 2.83 11.23 -17.51
CA VAL A 109 3.19 11.09 -18.93
C VAL A 109 4.47 10.27 -19.05
#